data_AF-A0A3Q3ME09-F1
#
_entry.id   AF-A0A3Q3ME09-F1
#
_cell.length_a   1.000
_cell.length_b   1.000
_cell.length_c   1.000
_cell.angle_alpha   90.00
_cell.angle_beta   90.00
_cell.angle_gamma   90.00
#
_symmetry.space_group_name_H-M   'P 1'
#
loop_
_entity.id
_entity.type
_entity.pdbx_description
1 polymer ?
#
loop_
_entity_poly.entity_id
_entity_poly.type
_entity_poly.pdbx_seq_one_letter_code
_entity_poly.pdbx_strand_id
1 'polypeptide(L)'
;MTADMDNNNQPLHEEASAQSFVFRAVGLFTGDMGLYNKDPPYASTTGQAVVIQLLDWIFRAVAQVMFVNNPLSGLLITAGLLLQSPWWALNGLLGTLVSTISAILLGQNRSDLLPGLCGYNGTLVGMLMAVFSAKGSWYWWLLLPNIFMSMLCPVVSSALSSVANKWDLPIFTFPFNILMYLHIAATGAKAFLLQLFLSVPVGVGQVYGCDSPWTGGLILLALLLCSPVICFHAMLGSAAGLALAAPHKDIYSGLWGYNSALSCIAVGGVFYVITWQTHLLALICGKNNKQYLLLLALPACTWPFCLSTLIFLLISSEIPAICRLPLSVVSYPEENRRYQRQLKKILFSPKCQLINNIELCLGLCLHLYLDL
;
A
#
# COMPACT_ATOMS: atom_id res chain seq x y z
N MET A 1 -65.72 -18.14 27.27
CA MET A 1 -65.73 -18.04 25.80
C MET A 1 -64.59 -17.08 25.44
N THR A 2 -63.34 -17.56 25.31
CA THR A 2 -62.69 -18.22 24.15
C THR A 2 -62.61 -17.34 22.89
N ALA A 3 -61.36 -17.21 22.41
CA ALA A 3 -60.91 -16.92 21.03
C ALA A 3 -61.08 -15.47 20.52
N ASP A 4 -60.15 -14.84 19.78
CA ASP A 4 -58.95 -15.36 19.13
C ASP A 4 -57.87 -14.28 18.93
N MET A 5 -56.64 -14.78 18.82
CA MET A 5 -55.47 -14.08 18.29
C MET A 5 -55.67 -13.78 16.80
N ASP A 6 -55.08 -12.68 16.32
CA ASP A 6 -54.29 -12.83 15.10
C ASP A 6 -53.06 -11.93 15.09
N ASN A 7 -51.98 -12.57 14.72
CA ASN A 7 -50.59 -12.22 14.95
C ASN A 7 -50.01 -11.81 13.60
N ASN A 8 -49.68 -10.53 13.40
CA ASN A 8 -48.89 -10.11 12.25
C ASN A 8 -48.26 -8.74 12.52
N ASN A 9 -47.07 -8.74 13.11
CA ASN A 9 -46.02 -7.74 12.87
C ASN A 9 -44.71 -8.17 13.57
N GLN A 10 -44.04 -9.17 13.01
CA GLN A 10 -42.60 -9.36 13.18
C GLN A 10 -41.90 -9.15 11.83
N PRO A 11 -41.42 -7.92 11.54
CA PRO A 11 -40.28 -7.76 10.63
C PRO A 11 -39.08 -7.06 11.28
N LEU A 12 -39.23 -6.41 12.43
CA LEU A 12 -38.21 -5.46 12.94
C LEU A 12 -37.03 -6.10 13.70
N HIS A 13 -37.20 -7.29 14.28
CA HIS A 13 -36.16 -7.91 15.12
C HIS A 13 -35.17 -8.78 14.33
N GLU A 14 -35.63 -9.35 13.20
CA GLU A 14 -34.83 -10.24 12.35
C GLU A 14 -33.93 -9.46 11.39
N GLU A 15 -34.42 -8.33 10.85
CA GLU A 15 -33.64 -7.40 10.02
C GLU A 15 -32.47 -6.75 10.76
N ALA A 16 -32.67 -6.37 12.03
CA ALA A 16 -31.62 -5.78 12.86
C ALA A 16 -30.51 -6.79 13.21
N SER A 17 -30.87 -8.06 13.44
CA SER A 17 -29.91 -9.15 13.68
C SER A 17 -29.15 -9.54 12.40
N ALA A 18 -29.83 -9.57 11.25
CA ALA A 18 -29.21 -9.82 9.95
C ALA A 18 -28.26 -8.69 9.55
N GLN A 19 -28.64 -7.42 9.76
CA GLN A 19 -27.74 -6.28 9.56
C GLN A 19 -26.51 -6.37 10.46
N SER A 20 -26.67 -6.69 11.75
CA SER A 20 -25.52 -6.84 12.66
C SER A 20 -24.59 -7.99 12.28
N PHE A 21 -25.12 -9.07 11.71
CA PHE A 21 -24.35 -10.20 11.20
C PHE A 21 -23.58 -9.83 9.92
N VAL A 22 -24.23 -9.16 8.97
CA VAL A 22 -23.61 -8.69 7.72
C VAL A 22 -22.47 -7.71 8.02
N PHE A 23 -22.66 -6.74 8.91
CA PHE A 23 -21.58 -5.81 9.30
C PHE A 23 -20.40 -6.52 9.98
N ARG A 24 -20.66 -7.57 10.78
CA ARG A 24 -19.60 -8.41 11.37
C ARG A 24 -18.86 -9.22 10.31
N ALA A 25 -19.59 -9.83 9.37
CA ALA A 25 -19.00 -10.63 8.31
C ALA A 25 -18.14 -9.79 7.35
N VAL A 26 -18.63 -8.61 6.94
CA VAL A 26 -17.86 -7.64 6.14
C VAL A 26 -16.61 -7.19 6.90
N GLY A 27 -16.73 -6.93 8.21
CA GLY A 27 -15.60 -6.55 9.07
C GLY A 27 -14.45 -7.56 9.12
N LEU A 28 -14.71 -8.85 8.87
CA LEU A 28 -13.68 -9.91 8.83
C LEU A 28 -12.80 -9.84 7.57
N PHE A 29 -13.33 -9.29 6.48
CA PHE A 29 -12.66 -9.26 5.18
C PHE A 29 -12.12 -7.87 4.81
N THR A 30 -12.53 -6.82 5.54
CA THR A 30 -12.04 -5.43 5.36
C THR A 30 -10.77 -5.13 6.16
N GLY A 31 -10.09 -4.02 5.84
CA GLY A 31 -8.87 -3.58 6.51
C GLY A 31 -7.73 -4.60 6.36
N ASP A 32 -6.84 -4.65 7.36
CA ASP A 32 -5.63 -5.49 7.30
C ASP A 32 -5.88 -7.00 7.53
N MET A 33 -7.14 -7.40 7.80
CA MET A 33 -7.48 -8.77 8.23
C MET A 33 -6.62 -9.28 9.41
N GLY A 34 -6.17 -8.37 10.30
CA GLY A 34 -5.21 -8.68 11.36
C GLY A 34 -5.75 -9.57 12.50
N LEU A 35 -7.07 -9.74 12.63
CA LEU A 35 -7.67 -10.68 13.59
C LEU A 35 -7.33 -12.14 13.26
N TYR A 36 -7.00 -12.46 12.00
CA TYR A 36 -6.47 -13.76 11.60
C TYR A 36 -5.01 -13.98 12.06
N ASN A 37 -4.29 -12.90 12.38
CA ASN A 37 -2.86 -12.91 12.70
C ASN A 37 -2.53 -12.70 14.19
N LYS A 38 -3.53 -12.46 15.05
CA LYS A 38 -3.28 -12.22 16.49
C LYS A 38 -2.87 -13.49 17.25
N ASP A 39 -3.23 -14.66 16.74
CA ASP A 39 -2.79 -15.96 17.26
C ASP A 39 -2.58 -16.93 16.09
N PRO A 40 -1.42 -16.94 15.39
CA PRO A 40 -1.10 -18.10 14.58
C PRO A 40 -0.91 -19.27 15.55
N PRO A 41 -1.61 -20.41 15.40
CA PRO A 41 -1.27 -21.61 16.14
C PRO A 41 0.07 -22.12 15.59
N TYR A 42 1.18 -21.55 16.05
CA TYR A 42 2.52 -22.11 15.83
C TYR A 42 2.78 -23.32 16.74
N ALA A 43 1.72 -24.04 17.11
CA ALA A 43 1.76 -25.31 17.80
C ALA A 43 1.20 -26.47 16.95
N SER A 44 0.71 -26.24 15.73
CA SER A 44 0.33 -27.33 14.82
C SER A 44 1.32 -27.43 13.66
N THR A 45 2.35 -28.23 13.88
CA THR A 45 3.37 -28.66 12.92
C THR A 45 2.72 -29.53 11.83
N THR A 46 2.12 -28.90 10.81
CA THR A 46 1.57 -29.62 9.66
C THR A 46 1.91 -28.86 8.37
N GLY A 47 2.43 -29.54 7.35
CA GLY A 47 2.91 -28.90 6.11
C GLY A 47 1.85 -28.04 5.40
N GLN A 48 0.56 -28.36 5.55
CA GLN A 48 -0.55 -27.58 5.02
C GLN A 48 -0.63 -26.16 5.63
N ALA A 49 -0.29 -25.99 6.91
CA ALA A 49 -0.29 -24.68 7.56
C ALA A 49 0.78 -23.75 7.00
N VAL A 50 1.94 -24.29 6.61
CA VAL A 50 3.05 -23.52 6.03
C VAL A 50 2.70 -23.01 4.64
N VAL A 51 2.06 -23.85 3.80
CA VAL A 51 1.65 -23.44 2.45
C VAL A 51 0.60 -22.33 2.51
N ILE A 52 -0.39 -22.45 3.41
CA ILE A 52 -1.42 -21.42 3.61
C ILE A 52 -0.80 -20.10 4.07
N GLN A 53 0.14 -20.14 5.02
CA GLN A 53 0.87 -18.94 5.47
C GLN A 53 1.69 -18.29 4.35
N LEU A 54 2.39 -19.09 3.55
CA LEU A 54 3.15 -18.58 2.43
C LEU A 54 2.24 -17.90 1.39
N LEU A 55 1.07 -18.49 1.10
CA LEU A 55 0.08 -17.89 0.20
C LEU A 55 -0.48 -16.59 0.78
N ASP A 56 -0.78 -16.53 2.08
CA ASP A 56 -1.20 -15.30 2.76
C ASP A 56 -0.16 -14.19 2.59
N TRP A 57 1.13 -14.47 2.84
CA TRP A 57 2.21 -13.50 2.67
C TRP A 57 2.37 -13.06 1.21
N ILE A 58 2.24 -13.97 0.25
CA ILE A 58 2.31 -13.66 -1.18
C ILE A 58 1.17 -12.72 -1.59
N PHE A 59 -0.08 -13.01 -1.23
CA PHE A 59 -1.19 -12.16 -1.62
C PHE A 59 -1.16 -10.80 -0.90
N ARG A 60 -0.77 -10.76 0.39
CA ARG A 60 -0.49 -9.49 1.09
C ARG A 60 0.59 -8.69 0.37
N ALA A 61 1.68 -9.33 -0.05
CA ALA A 61 2.75 -8.67 -0.79
C ALA A 61 2.28 -8.12 -2.15
N VAL A 62 1.42 -8.83 -2.88
CA VAL A 62 0.83 -8.32 -4.13
C VAL A 62 0.01 -7.05 -3.84
N ALA A 63 -0.80 -7.05 -2.78
CA ALA A 63 -1.62 -5.89 -2.40
C ALA A 63 -0.79 -4.72 -1.82
N GLN A 64 0.35 -5.00 -1.19
CA GLN A 64 1.21 -3.99 -0.58
C GLN A 64 1.84 -3.01 -1.57
N VAL A 65 1.89 -3.35 -2.86
CA VAL A 65 2.22 -2.39 -3.92
C VAL A 65 1.30 -1.14 -3.85
N MET A 66 0.06 -1.31 -3.39
CA MET A 66 -0.92 -0.25 -3.18
C MET A 66 -1.11 0.16 -1.71
N PHE A 67 -0.14 -0.19 -0.84
CA PHE A 67 -0.20 0.02 0.62
C PHE A 67 -1.32 -0.75 1.34
N VAL A 68 -1.82 -1.83 0.72
CA VAL A 68 -2.91 -2.64 1.28
C VAL A 68 -2.33 -3.91 1.90
N ASN A 69 -2.65 -4.15 3.16
CA ASN A 69 -2.25 -5.38 3.88
C ASN A 69 -3.42 -6.37 3.96
N ASN A 70 -3.96 -6.79 2.82
CA ASN A 70 -5.14 -7.67 2.77
C ASN A 70 -4.95 -8.78 1.72
N PRO A 71 -4.94 -10.07 2.11
CA PRO A 71 -4.71 -11.18 1.18
C PRO A 71 -5.86 -11.35 0.16
N LEU A 72 -7.10 -11.00 0.50
CA LEU A 72 -8.21 -11.06 -0.44
C LEU A 72 -8.13 -9.93 -1.47
N SER A 73 -7.72 -8.73 -1.06
CA SER A 73 -7.38 -7.66 -1.99
C SER A 73 -6.22 -8.11 -2.90
N GLY A 74 -5.21 -8.78 -2.36
CA GLY A 74 -4.12 -9.37 -3.13
C GLY A 74 -4.58 -10.36 -4.18
N LEU A 75 -5.48 -11.27 -3.80
CA LEU A 75 -6.08 -12.25 -4.70
C LEU A 75 -6.88 -11.58 -5.83
N LEU A 76 -7.69 -10.56 -5.51
CA LEU A 76 -8.44 -9.77 -6.51
C LEU A 76 -7.50 -9.03 -7.48
N ILE A 77 -6.41 -8.46 -6.96
CA ILE A 77 -5.38 -7.82 -7.79
C ILE A 77 -4.74 -8.87 -8.69
N THR A 78 -4.32 -10.03 -8.17
CA THR A 78 -3.77 -11.14 -8.96
C THR A 78 -4.74 -11.59 -10.06
N ALA A 79 -6.04 -11.69 -9.78
CA ALA A 79 -7.05 -11.98 -10.79
C ALA A 79 -7.06 -10.92 -11.91
N GLY A 80 -6.97 -9.63 -11.55
CA GLY A 80 -6.79 -8.56 -12.52
C GLY A 80 -5.51 -8.68 -13.35
N LEU A 81 -4.39 -9.04 -12.73
CA LEU A 81 -3.12 -9.27 -13.45
C LEU A 81 -3.23 -10.44 -14.42
N LEU A 82 -3.93 -11.52 -14.05
CA LEU A 82 -4.19 -12.66 -14.94
C LEU A 82 -5.08 -12.27 -16.13
N LEU A 83 -6.08 -11.41 -15.91
CA LEU A 83 -6.90 -10.85 -16.99
C LEU A 83 -6.10 -9.95 -17.93
N GLN A 84 -5.13 -9.20 -17.41
CA GLN A 84 -4.23 -8.39 -18.24
C GLN A 84 -3.33 -9.28 -19.10
N SER A 85 -2.59 -10.18 -18.46
CA SER A 85 -1.66 -11.08 -19.12
C SER A 85 -1.22 -12.18 -18.14
N PRO A 86 -1.54 -13.46 -18.42
CA PRO A 86 -1.08 -14.57 -17.59
C PRO A 86 0.44 -14.64 -17.44
N TRP A 87 1.18 -14.25 -18.48
CA TRP A 87 2.64 -14.22 -18.46
C TRP A 87 3.19 -13.15 -17.52
N TRP A 88 2.57 -11.97 -17.48
CA TRP A 88 2.98 -10.90 -16.56
C TRP A 88 2.67 -11.31 -15.14
N ALA A 89 1.44 -11.76 -14.87
CA ALA A 89 1.03 -12.25 -13.55
C ALA A 89 1.95 -13.36 -13.02
N LEU A 90 2.33 -14.32 -13.86
CA LEU A 90 3.29 -15.39 -13.51
C LEU A 90 4.63 -14.81 -13.07
N ASN A 91 5.20 -13.86 -13.84
CA ASN A 91 6.48 -13.25 -13.50
C ASN A 91 6.38 -12.40 -12.22
N GLY A 92 5.28 -11.68 -12.03
CA GLY A 92 4.98 -10.95 -10.80
C GLY A 92 4.96 -11.86 -9.59
N LEU A 93 4.14 -12.92 -9.62
CA LEU A 93 4.03 -13.89 -8.53
C LEU A 93 5.34 -14.63 -8.26
N LEU A 94 6.10 -14.98 -9.30
CA LEU A 94 7.44 -15.55 -9.16
C LEU A 94 8.36 -14.57 -8.42
N GLY A 95 8.36 -13.29 -8.81
CA GLY A 95 9.16 -12.27 -8.14
C GLY A 95 8.74 -12.07 -6.68
N THR A 96 7.44 -12.05 -6.38
CA THR A 96 6.91 -12.02 -5.02
C THR A 96 7.41 -13.20 -4.19
N LEU A 97 7.25 -14.42 -4.72
CA LEU A 97 7.66 -15.67 -4.05
C LEU A 97 9.17 -15.66 -3.75
N VAL A 98 9.98 -15.35 -4.76
CA VAL A 98 11.44 -15.35 -4.64
C VAL A 98 11.93 -14.29 -3.66
N SER A 99 11.34 -13.09 -3.70
CA SER A 99 11.66 -12.01 -2.76
C SER A 99 11.30 -12.38 -1.32
N THR A 100 10.13 -13.00 -1.11
CA THR A 100 9.70 -13.48 0.21
C THR A 100 10.61 -14.60 0.72
N ILE A 101 10.97 -15.58 -0.12
CA ILE A 101 11.91 -16.65 0.25
C ILE A 101 13.28 -16.06 0.59
N SER A 102 13.79 -15.13 -0.21
CA SER A 102 15.08 -14.46 0.05
C SER A 102 15.05 -13.71 1.39
N ALA A 103 13.94 -13.03 1.72
CA ALA A 103 13.78 -12.37 3.01
C ALA A 103 13.79 -13.35 4.20
N ILE A 104 13.18 -14.53 4.05
CA ILE A 104 13.23 -15.60 5.06
C ILE A 104 14.66 -16.11 5.22
N LEU A 105 15.37 -16.36 4.12
CA LEU A 105 16.76 -16.84 4.13
C LEU A 105 17.72 -15.82 4.75
N LEU A 106 17.48 -14.52 4.53
CA LEU A 106 18.23 -13.42 5.11
C LEU A 106 17.82 -13.09 6.57
N GLY A 107 16.90 -13.86 7.16
CA GLY A 107 16.46 -13.67 8.54
C GLY A 107 15.79 -12.32 8.80
N GLN A 108 15.07 -11.77 7.80
CA GLN A 108 14.36 -10.50 7.96
C GLN A 108 13.28 -10.57 9.05
N ASN A 109 12.98 -9.41 9.65
CA ASN A 109 12.04 -9.33 10.77
C ASN A 109 10.66 -9.87 10.40
N ARG A 110 10.06 -10.62 11.32
CA ARG A 110 8.68 -11.14 11.15
C ARG A 110 7.65 -10.02 10.99
N SER A 111 7.87 -8.87 11.64
CA SER A 111 7.03 -7.68 11.49
C SER A 111 6.94 -7.16 10.06
N ASP A 112 7.95 -7.45 9.22
CA ASP A 112 8.02 -6.99 7.84
C ASP A 112 7.54 -8.08 6.87
N LEU A 113 7.79 -9.35 7.22
CA LEU A 113 7.33 -10.52 6.46
C LEU A 113 5.80 -10.69 6.50
N LEU A 114 5.21 -10.66 7.71
CA LEU A 114 3.77 -10.91 7.91
C LEU A 114 2.86 -9.98 7.10
N PRO A 115 3.09 -8.66 7.02
CA PRO A 115 2.29 -7.77 6.20
C PRO A 115 2.65 -7.80 4.70
N GLY A 116 3.58 -8.65 4.26
CA GLY A 116 4.02 -8.74 2.87
C GLY A 116 4.99 -7.65 2.41
N LEU A 117 5.61 -6.89 3.33
CA LEU A 117 6.50 -5.77 2.99
C LEU A 117 7.79 -6.22 2.30
N CYS A 118 8.21 -7.47 2.47
CA CYS A 118 9.38 -8.00 1.79
C CYS A 118 9.10 -8.48 0.35
N GLY A 119 7.84 -8.63 -0.07
CA GLY A 119 7.49 -9.25 -1.36
C GLY A 119 7.00 -8.29 -2.46
N TYR A 120 6.46 -7.12 -2.09
CA TYR A 120 5.80 -6.24 -3.07
C TYR A 120 6.77 -5.64 -4.10
N ASN A 121 8.00 -5.33 -3.70
CA ASN A 121 9.04 -4.88 -4.64
C ASN A 121 9.38 -5.98 -5.66
N GLY A 122 9.47 -7.24 -5.22
CA GLY A 122 9.66 -8.39 -6.12
C GLY A 122 8.50 -8.58 -7.10
N THR A 123 7.27 -8.31 -6.66
CA THR A 123 6.08 -8.30 -7.53
C THR A 123 6.26 -7.35 -8.71
N LEU A 124 6.64 -6.10 -8.42
CA LEU A 124 6.86 -5.08 -9.46
C LEU A 124 8.07 -5.39 -10.34
N VAL A 125 9.18 -5.88 -9.77
CA VAL A 125 10.37 -6.30 -10.55
C VAL A 125 9.97 -7.36 -11.56
N GLY A 126 9.35 -8.46 -11.13
CA GLY A 126 8.94 -9.53 -12.02
C GLY A 126 7.95 -9.07 -13.10
N MET A 127 6.91 -8.33 -12.70
CA MET A 127 5.92 -7.78 -13.63
C MET A 127 6.57 -6.90 -14.70
N LEU A 128 7.33 -5.88 -14.29
CA LEU A 128 7.83 -4.86 -15.22
C LEU A 128 9.00 -5.37 -16.06
N MET A 129 9.76 -6.36 -15.60
CA MET A 129 10.69 -7.10 -16.46
C MET A 129 9.97 -7.81 -17.61
N ALA A 130 8.79 -8.39 -17.35
CA ALA A 130 7.97 -9.01 -18.40
C ALA A 130 7.35 -7.97 -19.33
N VAL A 131 6.85 -6.85 -18.79
CA VAL A 131 6.27 -5.75 -19.58
C VAL A 131 7.31 -5.12 -20.51
N PHE A 132 8.53 -4.86 -20.03
CA PHE A 132 9.59 -4.23 -20.83
C PHE A 132 10.43 -5.22 -21.66
N SER A 133 10.12 -6.52 -21.62
CA SER A 133 10.87 -7.51 -22.38
C SER A 133 10.59 -7.41 -23.88
N ALA A 134 11.62 -7.07 -24.65
CA ALA A 134 11.54 -7.05 -26.12
C ALA A 134 11.31 -8.44 -26.75
N LYS A 135 11.46 -9.52 -25.98
CA LYS A 135 11.22 -10.89 -26.45
C LYS A 135 9.74 -11.30 -26.38
N GLY A 136 8.89 -10.47 -25.78
CA GLY A 136 7.47 -10.72 -25.65
C GLY A 136 7.12 -11.80 -24.61
N SER A 137 5.87 -12.26 -24.67
CA SER A 137 5.33 -13.22 -23.72
C SER A 137 5.94 -14.61 -23.88
N TRP A 138 6.00 -15.38 -22.78
CA TRP A 138 6.50 -16.76 -22.75
C TRP A 138 7.98 -16.96 -23.09
N TYR A 139 8.78 -15.90 -23.02
CA TYR A 139 10.24 -16.01 -23.06
C TYR A 139 10.78 -16.54 -21.73
N TRP A 140 10.81 -17.87 -21.57
CA TRP A 140 11.18 -18.56 -20.32
C TRP A 140 12.56 -18.20 -19.75
N TRP A 141 13.51 -17.80 -20.60
CA TRP A 141 14.81 -17.32 -20.13
C TRP A 141 14.72 -16.04 -19.29
N LEU A 142 13.62 -15.28 -19.36
CA LEU A 142 13.35 -14.13 -18.49
C LEU A 142 13.21 -14.52 -17.02
N LEU A 143 12.84 -15.77 -16.72
CA LEU A 143 12.68 -16.22 -15.34
C LEU A 143 14.01 -16.15 -14.57
N LEU A 144 15.15 -16.39 -15.24
CA LEU A 144 16.47 -16.34 -14.60
C LEU A 144 16.83 -14.95 -14.06
N PRO A 145 16.85 -13.87 -14.87
CA PRO A 145 17.11 -12.53 -14.33
C PRO A 145 15.99 -12.06 -13.41
N ASN A 146 14.73 -12.49 -13.59
CA ASN A 146 13.64 -12.17 -12.65
C ASN A 146 13.92 -12.75 -11.25
N ILE A 147 14.27 -14.04 -11.17
CA ILE A 147 14.67 -14.68 -9.91
C ILE A 147 15.83 -13.91 -9.28
N PHE A 148 16.90 -13.65 -10.05
CA PHE A 148 18.07 -12.95 -9.53
C PHE A 148 17.75 -11.55 -8.99
N MET A 149 17.04 -10.72 -9.76
CA MET A 149 16.68 -9.36 -9.33
C MET A 149 15.70 -9.38 -8.15
N SER A 150 14.74 -10.29 -8.14
CA SER A 150 13.79 -10.44 -7.04
C SER A 150 14.46 -10.90 -5.74
N MET A 151 15.50 -11.75 -5.81
CA MET A 151 16.30 -12.14 -4.64
C MET A 151 17.02 -10.96 -4.02
N LEU A 152 17.37 -9.92 -4.80
CA LEU A 152 18.05 -8.72 -4.32
C LEU A 152 17.10 -7.70 -3.69
N CYS A 153 15.78 -7.82 -3.88
CA CYS A 153 14.80 -6.88 -3.33
C CYS A 153 14.92 -6.72 -1.81
N PRO A 154 14.99 -7.78 -0.98
CA PRO A 154 15.16 -7.65 0.47
C PRO A 154 16.52 -7.06 0.86
N VAL A 155 17.58 -7.34 0.10
CA VAL A 155 18.93 -6.78 0.33
C VAL A 155 18.92 -5.26 0.17
N VAL A 156 18.38 -4.77 -0.94
CA VAL A 156 18.24 -3.33 -1.20
C VAL A 156 17.28 -2.69 -0.21
N SER A 157 16.19 -3.38 0.13
CA SER A 157 15.24 -2.92 1.15
C SER A 157 15.91 -2.72 2.50
N SER A 158 16.69 -3.69 2.98
CA SER A 158 17.42 -3.60 4.25
C SER A 158 18.43 -2.45 4.23
N ALA A 159 19.16 -2.26 3.13
CA ALA A 159 20.12 -1.17 2.99
C ALA A 159 19.43 0.20 3.07
N LEU A 160 18.33 0.39 2.33
CA LEU A 160 17.56 1.63 2.36
C LEU A 160 16.90 1.88 3.72
N SER A 161 16.33 0.84 4.35
CA SER A 161 15.71 0.95 5.67
C SER A 161 16.71 1.36 6.75
N SER A 162 17.98 0.93 6.66
CA SER A 162 19.03 1.35 7.60
C SER A 162 19.28 2.86 7.63
N VAL A 163 18.95 3.54 6.54
CA VAL A 163 19.04 5.00 6.40
C VAL A 163 17.68 5.64 6.70
N ALA A 164 16.61 5.15 6.08
CA ALA A 164 15.27 5.73 6.16
C ALA A 164 14.68 5.70 7.58
N ASN A 165 14.96 4.64 8.35
CA ASN A 165 14.46 4.50 9.73
C ASN A 165 15.00 5.59 10.67
N LYS A 166 16.12 6.25 10.35
CA LYS A 166 16.63 7.40 11.14
C LYS A 166 15.68 8.58 11.15
N TRP A 167 14.85 8.71 10.12
CA TRP A 167 13.80 9.73 10.01
C TRP A 167 12.39 9.11 10.04
N ASP A 168 12.27 7.85 10.46
CA ASP A 168 11.03 7.07 10.49
C ASP A 168 10.30 7.03 9.13
N LEU A 169 11.06 6.98 8.03
CA LEU A 169 10.53 7.04 6.67
C LEU A 169 10.39 5.66 6.03
N PRO A 170 9.32 5.42 5.26
CA PRO A 170 9.18 4.19 4.49
C PRO A 170 10.10 4.23 3.27
N ILE A 171 10.60 3.06 2.84
CA ILE A 171 11.46 2.94 1.66
C ILE A 171 10.70 2.93 0.33
N PHE A 172 9.36 2.80 0.38
CA PHE A 172 8.50 2.70 -0.80
C PHE A 172 9.03 1.70 -1.84
N THR A 173 8.72 1.93 -3.12
CA THR A 173 9.14 1.10 -4.24
C THR A 173 10.56 1.43 -4.74
N PHE A 174 11.41 2.07 -3.92
CA PHE A 174 12.81 2.31 -4.30
C PHE A 174 13.59 1.03 -4.61
N PRO A 175 13.47 -0.08 -3.85
CA PRO A 175 14.15 -1.33 -4.21
C PRO A 175 13.80 -1.78 -5.63
N PHE A 176 12.51 -1.79 -5.97
CA PHE A 176 12.03 -2.05 -7.32
C PHE A 176 12.65 -1.11 -8.36
N ASN A 177 12.58 0.20 -8.13
CA ASN A 177 13.06 1.20 -9.08
C ASN A 177 14.57 1.06 -9.37
N ILE A 178 15.38 0.84 -8.32
CA ILE A 178 16.83 0.65 -8.44
C ILE A 178 17.14 -0.63 -9.24
N LEU A 179 16.48 -1.74 -8.90
CA LEU A 179 16.74 -3.04 -9.53
C LEU A 179 16.24 -3.09 -10.97
N MET A 180 15.12 -2.46 -11.28
CA MET A 180 14.66 -2.29 -12.66
C MET A 180 15.64 -1.47 -13.49
N TYR A 181 16.19 -0.38 -12.93
CA TYR A 181 17.18 0.44 -13.65
C TYR A 181 18.46 -0.34 -13.89
N LEU A 182 18.92 -1.10 -12.90
CA LEU A 182 20.07 -1.99 -13.06
C LEU A 182 19.82 -3.03 -14.16
N HIS A 183 18.65 -3.67 -14.17
CA HIS A 183 18.27 -4.63 -15.20
C HIS A 183 18.26 -4.00 -16.59
N ILE A 184 17.55 -2.88 -16.76
CA ILE A 184 17.42 -2.19 -18.05
C ILE A 184 18.76 -1.65 -18.53
N ALA A 185 19.62 -1.13 -17.63
CA ALA A 185 20.96 -0.69 -17.99
C ALA A 185 21.84 -1.85 -18.47
N ALA A 186 21.68 -3.05 -17.90
CA ALA A 186 22.45 -4.23 -18.29
C ALA A 186 21.96 -4.86 -19.60
N THR A 187 20.65 -4.82 -19.90
CA THR A 187 20.07 -5.50 -21.08
C THR A 187 19.72 -4.58 -22.24
N GLY A 188 19.72 -3.26 -22.00
CA GLY A 188 19.21 -2.25 -22.93
C GLY A 188 17.69 -2.07 -22.82
N ALA A 189 17.25 -0.81 -22.95
CA ALA A 189 15.82 -0.46 -22.98
C ALA A 189 15.27 -0.48 -24.42
N LYS A 190 14.02 -0.90 -24.58
CA LYS A 190 13.18 -0.41 -25.68
C LYS A 190 12.03 0.39 -25.08
N ALA A 191 11.87 1.62 -25.55
CA ALA A 191 10.72 2.44 -25.23
C ALA A 191 9.48 1.76 -25.84
N PHE A 192 8.66 1.15 -25.00
CA PHE A 192 7.38 0.62 -25.43
C PHE A 192 6.36 1.76 -25.38
N LEU A 193 5.89 2.18 -26.56
CA LEU A 193 4.80 3.14 -26.70
C LEU A 193 3.47 2.39 -26.50
N LEU A 194 3.00 2.34 -25.25
CA LEU A 194 1.67 1.81 -24.93
C LEU A 194 0.57 2.72 -25.51
N GLN A 195 -0.34 2.14 -26.29
CA GLN A 195 -1.48 2.86 -26.85
C GLN A 195 -2.71 2.80 -25.93
N LEU A 196 -3.06 3.99 -25.43
CA LEU A 196 -4.38 4.60 -25.25
C LEU A 196 -5.59 3.77 -24.74
N PHE A 197 -5.90 3.90 -23.44
CA PHE A 197 -7.29 3.97 -22.94
C PHE A 197 -7.43 5.05 -21.86
N LEU A 198 -8.27 6.05 -22.12
CA LEU A 198 -8.54 7.17 -21.23
C LEU A 198 -9.48 6.72 -20.09
N SER A 199 -8.95 6.32 -18.93
CA SER A 199 -9.79 6.14 -17.75
C SER A 199 -8.99 6.19 -16.44
N VAL A 200 -9.61 6.72 -15.39
CA VAL A 200 -9.10 6.67 -14.00
C VAL A 200 -8.70 5.24 -13.59
N PRO A 201 -9.49 4.18 -13.89
CA PRO A 201 -9.06 2.80 -13.69
C PRO A 201 -7.73 2.45 -14.35
N VAL A 202 -7.47 2.88 -15.59
CA VAL A 202 -6.20 2.58 -16.29
C VAL A 202 -5.02 3.24 -15.58
N GLY A 203 -5.16 4.49 -15.12
CA GLY A 203 -4.11 5.12 -14.33
C GLY A 203 -3.80 4.38 -13.02
N VAL A 204 -4.79 3.75 -12.39
CA VAL A 204 -4.56 2.87 -11.24
C VAL A 204 -3.93 1.53 -11.65
N GLY A 205 -4.37 0.94 -12.77
CA GLY A 205 -3.80 -0.30 -13.32
C GLY A 205 -2.31 -0.17 -13.71
N GLN A 206 -1.91 1.01 -14.18
CA GLN A 206 -0.52 1.30 -14.57
C GLN A 206 0.46 1.24 -13.39
N VAL A 207 0.01 1.23 -12.14
CA VAL A 207 0.89 0.94 -10.98
C VAL A 207 1.55 -0.44 -11.15
N TYR A 208 0.85 -1.40 -11.72
CA TYR A 208 1.37 -2.74 -12.05
C TYR A 208 1.79 -2.88 -13.52
N GLY A 209 1.85 -1.78 -14.28
CA GLY A 209 2.11 -1.78 -15.72
C GLY A 209 0.95 -2.34 -16.57
N CYS A 210 -0.28 -2.29 -16.06
CA CYS A 210 -1.47 -2.80 -16.75
C CYS A 210 -2.23 -1.65 -17.42
N ASP A 211 -2.62 -1.83 -18.68
CA ASP A 211 -3.34 -0.83 -19.50
C ASP A 211 -4.83 -1.16 -19.71
N SER A 212 -5.29 -2.33 -19.26
CA SER A 212 -6.70 -2.71 -19.33
C SER A 212 -7.53 -1.97 -18.27
N PRO A 213 -8.63 -1.28 -18.66
CA PRO A 213 -9.52 -0.63 -17.69
C PRO A 213 -10.20 -1.64 -16.76
N TRP A 214 -10.40 -2.89 -17.20
CA TRP A 214 -10.99 -3.96 -16.39
C TRP A 214 -10.04 -4.40 -15.28
N THR A 215 -8.74 -4.52 -15.59
CA THR A 215 -7.70 -4.79 -14.60
C THR A 215 -7.61 -3.67 -13.57
N GLY A 216 -7.63 -2.41 -14.04
CA GLY A 216 -7.72 -1.24 -13.17
C GLY A 216 -8.97 -1.24 -12.28
N GLY A 217 -10.12 -1.65 -12.82
CA GLY A 217 -11.37 -1.80 -12.09
C GLY A 217 -11.31 -2.86 -10.98
N LEU A 218 -10.67 -4.00 -11.24
CA LEU A 218 -10.46 -5.04 -10.23
C LEU A 218 -9.48 -4.59 -9.14
N ILE A 219 -8.43 -3.84 -9.50
CA ILE A 219 -7.53 -3.24 -8.52
C ILE A 219 -8.32 -2.26 -7.64
N LEU A 220 -9.13 -1.37 -8.22
CA LEU A 220 -10.00 -0.45 -7.46
C LEU A 220 -10.98 -1.19 -6.54
N LEU A 221 -11.59 -2.29 -6.99
CA LEU A 221 -12.45 -3.13 -6.17
C LEU A 221 -11.67 -3.76 -5.00
N ALA A 222 -10.43 -4.20 -5.24
CA ALA A 222 -9.55 -4.72 -4.20
C ALA A 222 -9.19 -3.65 -3.16
N LEU A 223 -8.93 -2.41 -3.59
CA LEU A 223 -8.71 -1.29 -2.67
C LEU A 223 -9.97 -0.97 -1.87
N LEU A 224 -11.13 -0.95 -2.53
CA LEU A 224 -12.43 -0.68 -1.89
C LEU A 224 -12.75 -1.71 -0.81
N LEU A 225 -12.45 -3.00 -1.08
CA LEU A 225 -12.60 -4.08 -0.12
C LEU A 225 -11.78 -3.83 1.16
N CYS A 226 -10.55 -3.35 1.03
CA CYS A 226 -9.70 -3.06 2.18
C CYS A 226 -10.10 -1.75 2.88
N SER A 227 -10.15 -0.65 2.12
CA SER A 227 -10.38 0.70 2.62
C SER A 227 -11.01 1.57 1.52
N PRO A 228 -12.27 2.01 1.70
CA PRO A 228 -12.90 3.00 0.84
C PRO A 228 -12.08 4.30 0.70
N VAL A 229 -11.37 4.72 1.75
CA VAL A 229 -10.53 5.93 1.70
C VAL A 229 -9.31 5.74 0.80
N ILE A 230 -8.67 4.57 0.82
CA ILE A 230 -7.57 4.24 -0.10
C ILE A 230 -8.09 4.24 -1.54
N CYS A 231 -9.21 3.56 -1.81
CA CYS A 231 -9.81 3.53 -3.14
C CYS A 231 -10.14 4.94 -3.67
N PHE A 232 -10.76 5.77 -2.84
CA PHE A 232 -11.10 7.14 -3.18
C PHE A 232 -9.87 7.99 -3.54
N HIS A 233 -8.79 7.91 -2.75
CA HIS A 233 -7.56 8.64 -3.04
C HIS A 233 -6.79 8.09 -4.24
N ALA A 234 -6.88 6.78 -4.51
CA ALA A 234 -6.36 6.18 -5.73
C ALA A 234 -7.03 6.78 -6.97
N MET A 235 -8.37 6.85 -6.96
CA MET A 235 -9.16 7.45 -8.05
C MET A 235 -8.86 8.94 -8.21
N LEU A 236 -8.83 9.70 -7.12
CA LEU A 236 -8.53 11.14 -7.15
C LEU A 236 -7.11 11.43 -7.63
N GLY A 237 -6.11 10.67 -7.15
CA GLY A 237 -4.73 10.84 -7.59
C GLY A 237 -4.57 10.51 -9.06
N SER A 238 -5.16 9.40 -9.53
CA SER A 238 -5.17 9.07 -10.95
C SER A 238 -5.87 10.14 -11.79
N ALA A 239 -7.01 10.68 -11.35
CA ALA A 239 -7.71 11.75 -12.05
C ALA A 239 -6.90 13.07 -12.07
N ALA A 240 -6.25 13.42 -10.96
CA ALA A 240 -5.43 14.62 -10.84
C ALA A 240 -4.18 14.55 -11.72
N GLY A 241 -3.53 13.39 -11.80
CA GLY A 241 -2.40 13.15 -12.70
C GLY A 241 -2.81 13.28 -14.17
N LEU A 242 -3.96 12.70 -14.55
CA LEU A 242 -4.52 12.83 -15.90
C LEU A 242 -4.86 14.29 -16.26
N ALA A 243 -5.42 15.06 -15.31
CA ALA A 243 -5.80 16.46 -15.53
C ALA A 243 -4.60 17.40 -15.78
N LEU A 244 -3.38 17.00 -15.38
CA LEU A 244 -2.15 17.79 -15.54
C LEU A 244 -1.22 17.24 -16.64
N ALA A 245 -1.66 16.23 -17.38
CA ALA A 245 -0.84 15.56 -18.37
C ALA A 245 -0.62 16.44 -19.62
N ALA A 246 0.64 16.57 -20.05
CA ALA A 246 1.03 17.28 -21.27
C ALA A 246 2.11 16.47 -22.01
N PRO A 247 2.08 16.32 -23.36
CA PRO A 247 1.06 16.64 -24.37
C PRO A 247 -0.06 15.59 -24.49
N HIS A 248 -1.14 15.91 -25.25
CA HIS A 248 -2.36 15.09 -25.38
C HIS A 248 -2.12 13.58 -25.61
N LYS A 249 -1.12 13.19 -26.40
CA LYS A 249 -0.81 11.77 -26.69
C LYS A 249 -0.44 10.93 -25.46
N ASP A 250 0.12 11.54 -24.41
CA ASP A 250 0.60 10.84 -23.22
C ASP A 250 -0.47 10.79 -22.10
N ILE A 251 -1.55 11.58 -22.24
CA ILE A 251 -2.72 11.55 -21.33
C ILE A 251 -3.37 10.17 -21.36
N TYR A 252 -3.36 9.54 -22.52
CA TYR A 252 -4.19 8.39 -22.81
C TYR A 252 -3.62 7.04 -22.36
N SER A 253 -2.33 6.97 -22.04
CA SER A 253 -1.68 5.73 -21.60
C SER A 253 -1.84 5.48 -20.10
N GLY A 254 -2.46 6.41 -19.35
CA GLY A 254 -2.53 6.35 -17.88
C GLY A 254 -1.18 6.61 -17.18
N LEU A 255 -0.11 6.88 -17.95
CA LEU A 255 1.26 7.07 -17.43
C LEU A 255 1.40 8.26 -16.49
N TRP A 256 0.51 9.24 -16.60
CA TRP A 256 0.47 10.39 -15.69
C TRP A 256 -0.34 10.14 -14.42
N GLY A 257 -1.17 9.07 -14.39
CA GLY A 257 -2.09 8.81 -13.28
C GLY A 257 -1.49 7.97 -12.15
N TYR A 258 -0.64 6.99 -12.45
CA TYR A 258 -0.24 5.97 -11.46
C TYR A 258 0.65 6.51 -10.33
N ASN A 259 1.65 7.35 -10.64
CA ASN A 259 2.49 7.98 -9.62
C ASN A 259 1.65 8.89 -8.72
N SER A 260 0.74 9.66 -9.32
CA SER A 260 -0.20 10.52 -8.61
C SER A 260 -1.18 9.73 -7.73
N ALA A 261 -1.65 8.58 -8.19
CA ALA A 261 -2.49 7.66 -7.40
C ALA A 261 -1.75 7.18 -6.14
N LEU A 262 -0.53 6.66 -6.28
CA LEU A 262 0.27 6.19 -5.14
C LEU A 262 0.57 7.31 -4.14
N SER A 263 0.96 8.50 -4.60
CA SER A 263 1.20 9.66 -3.72
C SER A 263 -0.07 10.10 -2.98
N CYS A 264 -1.21 10.14 -3.67
CA CYS A 264 -2.48 10.47 -3.05
C CYS A 264 -2.90 9.44 -1.99
N ILE A 265 -2.71 8.13 -2.24
CA ILE A 265 -2.97 7.08 -1.24
C ILE A 265 -2.07 7.28 -0.02
N ALA A 266 -0.77 7.44 -0.25
CA ALA A 266 0.24 7.54 0.80
C ALA A 266 -0.02 8.74 1.74
N VAL A 267 -0.21 9.94 1.19
CA VAL A 267 -0.45 11.16 1.98
C VAL A 267 -1.91 11.26 2.44
N GLY A 268 -2.86 10.72 1.67
CA GLY A 268 -4.30 10.80 1.90
C GLY A 268 -4.86 9.80 2.90
N GLY A 269 -4.07 9.42 3.92
CA GLY A 269 -4.58 8.61 5.04
C GLY A 269 -3.67 7.48 5.52
N VAL A 270 -2.72 7.02 4.70
CA VAL A 270 -1.82 5.91 5.10
C VAL A 270 -0.74 6.43 6.05
N PHE A 271 0.07 7.41 5.64
CA PHE A 271 1.17 7.93 6.47
C PHE A 271 0.81 9.22 7.21
N TYR A 272 -0.30 9.86 6.86
CA TYR A 272 -0.89 10.96 7.62
C TYR A 272 -2.29 10.57 8.07
N VAL A 273 -2.70 11.07 9.23
CA VAL A 273 -4.11 10.93 9.63
C VAL A 273 -4.99 11.75 8.71
N ILE A 274 -6.06 11.14 8.20
CA ILE A 274 -6.97 11.80 7.26
C ILE A 274 -7.76 12.94 7.94
N THR A 275 -7.53 14.14 7.44
CA THR A 275 -8.20 15.41 7.76
C THR A 275 -8.43 16.16 6.46
N TRP A 276 -9.17 17.27 6.49
CA TRP A 276 -9.35 18.09 5.30
C TRP A 276 -8.01 18.69 4.81
N GLN A 277 -7.13 19.05 5.75
CA GLN A 277 -5.81 19.59 5.47
C GLN A 277 -4.91 18.54 4.81
N THR A 278 -4.87 17.32 5.33
CA THR A 278 -4.06 16.24 4.73
C THR A 278 -4.66 15.75 3.41
N HIS A 279 -5.98 15.83 3.23
CA HIS A 279 -6.62 15.61 1.93
C HIS A 279 -6.14 16.62 0.86
N LEU A 280 -6.13 17.92 1.18
CA LEU A 280 -5.57 18.95 0.28
C LEU A 280 -4.08 18.71 0.03
N LEU A 281 -3.32 18.35 1.07
CA LEU A 281 -1.91 18.02 0.96
C LEU A 281 -1.67 16.84 0.02
N ALA A 282 -2.51 15.81 0.09
CA ALA A 282 -2.44 14.64 -0.79
C ALA A 282 -2.65 15.02 -2.25
N LEU A 283 -3.63 15.88 -2.55
CA LEU A 283 -3.84 16.40 -3.91
C LEU A 283 -2.63 17.21 -4.40
N ILE A 284 -2.02 18.04 -3.55
CA ILE A 284 -0.82 18.80 -3.91
C ILE A 284 0.36 17.86 -4.18
N CYS A 285 0.57 16.84 -3.35
CA CYS A 285 1.61 15.83 -3.54
C CYS A 285 1.39 15.06 -4.85
N GLY A 286 0.16 14.59 -5.10
CA GLY A 286 -0.22 13.88 -6.31
C GLY A 286 0.04 14.68 -7.58
N LYS A 287 -0.25 16.00 -7.56
CA LYS A 287 0.01 16.93 -8.68
C LYS A 287 1.50 17.19 -8.94
N ASN A 288 2.34 17.13 -7.92
CA ASN A 288 3.77 17.44 -8.01
C ASN A 288 4.65 16.23 -8.39
N ASN A 289 4.05 15.13 -8.84
CA ASN A 289 4.77 13.98 -9.42
C ASN A 289 5.27 14.29 -10.83
N LYS A 290 6.29 15.13 -10.93
CA LYS A 290 6.89 15.48 -12.21
C LYS A 290 7.73 14.31 -12.72
N GLN A 291 7.49 13.93 -13.97
CA GLN A 291 8.19 12.84 -14.67
C GLN A 291 9.60 13.30 -15.09
N TYR A 292 10.49 13.55 -14.13
CA TYR A 292 11.87 13.96 -14.41
C TYR A 292 12.76 12.76 -14.66
N LEU A 293 12.71 12.15 -15.85
CA LEU A 293 13.75 11.20 -16.27
C LEU A 293 13.87 11.06 -17.80
N LEU A 294 13.65 12.17 -18.51
CA LEU A 294 13.78 12.21 -19.97
C LEU A 294 15.25 12.13 -20.45
N LEU A 295 16.24 12.38 -19.58
CA LEU A 295 17.64 12.51 -20.00
C LEU A 295 18.33 11.17 -20.34
N LEU A 296 17.80 10.03 -19.85
CA LEU A 296 18.41 8.70 -20.01
C LEU A 296 17.58 7.73 -20.86
N ALA A 297 16.44 8.17 -21.43
CA ALA A 297 15.49 7.31 -22.15
C ALA A 297 15.01 6.06 -21.36
N LEU A 298 15.12 6.09 -20.03
CA LEU A 298 14.65 5.04 -19.13
C LEU A 298 13.18 5.31 -18.74
N PRO A 299 12.36 4.26 -18.54
CA PRO A 299 11.04 4.45 -17.97
C PRO A 299 11.18 5.07 -16.58
N ALA A 300 10.38 6.08 -16.24
CA ALA A 300 10.46 6.69 -14.90
C ALA A 300 10.06 5.71 -13.78
N CYS A 301 9.37 4.62 -14.13
CA CYS A 301 8.77 3.68 -13.19
C CYS A 301 8.06 4.47 -12.07
N THR A 302 8.32 4.16 -10.81
CA THR A 302 7.69 4.84 -9.67
C THR A 302 8.63 5.80 -8.94
N TRP A 303 9.74 6.21 -9.58
CA TRP A 303 10.65 7.22 -9.03
C TRP A 303 9.95 8.53 -8.66
N PRO A 304 9.07 9.10 -9.52
CA PRO A 304 8.36 10.34 -9.18
C PRO A 304 7.56 10.21 -7.90
N PHE A 305 6.78 9.12 -7.76
CA PHE A 305 6.03 8.81 -6.55
C PHE A 305 6.93 8.74 -5.31
N CYS A 306 8.02 7.96 -5.35
CA CYS A 306 8.89 7.80 -4.18
C CYS A 306 9.49 9.13 -3.73
N LEU A 307 10.04 9.91 -4.67
CA LEU A 307 10.70 11.18 -4.36
C LEU A 307 9.70 12.24 -3.87
N SER A 308 8.58 12.41 -4.58
CA SER A 308 7.54 13.37 -4.19
C SER A 308 6.99 13.05 -2.81
N THR A 309 6.60 11.80 -2.58
CA THR A 309 5.97 11.40 -1.30
C THR A 309 6.95 11.52 -0.13
N LEU A 310 8.25 11.21 -0.32
CA LEU A 310 9.26 11.39 0.71
C LEU A 310 9.51 12.85 1.07
N ILE A 311 9.56 13.74 0.08
CA ILE A 311 9.66 15.18 0.35
C ILE A 311 8.49 15.61 1.23
N PHE A 312 7.27 15.18 0.92
CA PHE A 312 6.10 15.51 1.74
C PHE A 312 6.18 14.92 3.15
N LEU A 313 6.64 13.69 3.31
CA LEU A 313 6.83 13.08 4.63
C LEU A 313 7.93 13.73 5.47
N LEU A 314 8.94 14.33 4.83
CA LEU A 314 10.00 15.08 5.50
C LEU A 314 9.55 16.49 5.90
N ILE A 315 8.52 17.04 5.26
CA ILE A 315 7.97 18.33 5.65
C ILE A 315 7.32 18.18 7.02
N SER A 316 8.01 18.70 8.04
CA SER A 316 7.43 18.91 9.35
C SER A 316 6.40 20.03 9.26
N SER A 317 5.25 19.84 9.91
CA SER A 317 4.21 20.85 10.01
C SER A 317 3.90 21.10 11.47
N GLU A 318 3.88 22.37 11.87
CA GLU A 318 3.39 22.79 13.18
C GLU A 318 1.86 22.77 13.26
N ILE A 319 1.17 22.54 12.14
CA ILE A 319 -0.29 22.53 12.06
C ILE A 319 -0.80 21.21 12.69
N PRO A 320 -1.54 21.24 13.81
CA PRO A 320 -1.97 20.02 14.50
C PRO A 320 -2.88 19.10 13.67
N ALA A 321 -3.48 19.63 12.60
CA ALA A 321 -4.31 18.90 11.66
C ALA A 321 -3.50 18.09 10.61
N ILE A 322 -2.21 18.40 10.43
CA ILE A 322 -1.28 17.68 9.56
C ILE A 322 -0.43 16.78 10.46
N CYS A 323 -0.98 15.61 10.79
CA CYS A 323 -0.36 14.68 11.72
C CYS A 323 0.17 13.47 10.95
N ARG A 324 1.49 13.40 10.81
CA ARG A 324 2.20 12.21 10.32
C ARG A 324 2.17 11.11 11.39
N LEU A 325 1.97 9.88 10.97
CA LEU A 325 1.96 8.71 11.84
C LEU A 325 3.35 8.09 11.94
N PRO A 326 3.77 7.63 13.13
CA PRO A 326 4.92 6.77 13.26
C PRO A 326 4.74 5.47 12.48
N LEU A 327 5.77 4.96 11.81
CA LEU A 327 5.63 3.75 10.96
C LEU A 327 5.16 2.53 11.72
N SER A 328 5.53 2.41 13.01
CA SER A 328 5.17 1.28 13.86
C SER A 328 3.66 1.12 14.09
N VAL A 329 2.86 2.16 13.81
CA VAL A 329 1.41 2.18 14.01
C VAL A 329 0.63 2.38 12.72
N VAL A 330 1.31 2.52 11.58
CA VAL A 330 0.67 2.68 10.28
C VAL A 330 -0.08 1.40 9.91
N SER A 331 -1.36 1.56 9.62
CA SER A 331 -2.26 0.55 9.07
C SER A 331 -3.01 1.21 7.91
N TYR A 332 -4.34 1.08 7.84
CA TYR A 332 -5.18 1.73 6.83
C TYR A 332 -5.87 3.01 7.37
N PRO A 333 -6.30 3.96 6.51
CA PRO A 333 -6.73 5.30 6.91
C PRO A 333 -7.80 5.38 8.01
N GLU A 334 -8.79 4.48 7.95
CA GLU A 334 -9.88 4.44 8.92
C GLU A 334 -9.38 4.02 10.32
N GLU A 335 -8.46 3.06 10.39
CA GLU A 335 -7.86 2.62 11.65
C GLU A 335 -6.84 3.64 12.18
N ASN A 336 -6.03 4.22 11.29
CA ASN A 336 -5.13 5.32 11.59
C ASN A 336 -5.86 6.51 12.26
N ARG A 337 -7.06 6.83 11.76
CA ARG A 337 -7.93 7.87 12.36
C ARG A 337 -8.51 7.44 13.71
N ARG A 338 -8.86 6.17 13.89
CA ARG A 338 -9.32 5.63 15.18
C ARG A 338 -8.21 5.67 16.23
N TYR A 339 -7.00 5.23 15.86
CA TYR A 339 -5.81 5.29 16.70
C TYR A 339 -5.52 6.72 17.18
N GLN A 340 -5.53 7.71 16.28
CA GLN A 340 -5.33 9.12 16.66
C GLN A 340 -6.40 9.63 17.64
N ARG A 341 -7.67 9.24 17.44
CA ARG A 341 -8.76 9.62 18.36
C ARG A 341 -8.58 9.00 19.74
N GLN A 342 -8.12 7.76 19.83
CA GLN A 342 -7.83 7.08 21.10
C GLN A 342 -6.66 7.74 21.82
N LEU A 343 -5.56 8.02 21.11
CA LEU A 343 -4.43 8.76 21.67
C LEU A 343 -4.85 10.12 22.23
N LYS A 344 -5.63 10.90 21.49
CA LYS A 344 -6.16 12.19 21.98
C LYS A 344 -6.99 12.00 23.26
N LYS A 345 -7.86 11.00 23.32
CA LYS A 345 -8.64 10.72 24.55
C LYS A 345 -7.75 10.37 25.74
N ILE A 346 -6.66 9.64 25.53
CA ILE A 346 -5.71 9.26 26.58
C ILE A 346 -4.93 10.50 27.06
N LEU A 347 -4.36 11.26 26.13
CA LEU A 347 -3.59 12.49 26.40
C LEU A 347 -4.43 13.55 27.11
N PHE A 348 -5.69 13.73 26.72
CA PHE A 348 -6.62 14.67 27.35
C PHE A 348 -7.46 14.04 28.48
N SER A 349 -7.12 12.83 28.93
CA SER A 349 -7.77 12.25 30.10
C SER A 349 -7.34 12.98 31.37
N PRO A 350 -8.24 13.15 32.36
CA PRO A 350 -7.90 13.86 33.61
C PRO A 350 -6.68 13.26 34.33
N LYS A 351 -6.51 11.93 34.24
CA LYS A 351 -5.36 11.22 34.82
C LYS A 351 -4.04 11.58 34.13
N CYS A 352 -4.01 11.68 32.80
CA CYS A 352 -2.81 12.02 32.06
C CYS A 352 -2.45 13.50 32.20
N GLN A 353 -3.44 14.39 32.25
CA GLN A 353 -3.23 15.80 32.59
C GLN A 353 -2.68 15.99 34.02
N LEU A 354 -3.17 15.21 34.99
CA LEU A 354 -2.64 15.24 36.34
C LEU A 354 -1.17 14.79 36.39
N ILE A 355 -0.80 13.74 35.67
CA ILE A 355 0.60 13.27 35.57
C ILE A 355 1.48 14.30 34.87
N ASN A 356 1.06 14.87 33.74
CA ASN A 356 1.81 15.93 33.07
C ASN A 356 1.97 17.17 33.94
N ASN A 357 0.93 17.57 34.68
CA ASN A 357 1.03 18.67 35.64
C ASN A 357 1.96 18.32 36.81
N ILE A 358 1.99 17.07 37.27
CA ILE A 358 2.90 16.59 38.30
C ILE A 358 4.35 16.59 37.80
N GLU A 359 4.64 16.11 36.58
CA GLU A 359 5.98 16.17 35.98
C GLU A 359 6.43 17.61 35.71
N LEU A 360 5.53 18.48 35.23
CA LEU A 360 5.82 19.90 35.07
C LEU A 360 6.12 20.55 36.43
N CYS A 361 5.34 20.24 37.47
CA CYS A 361 5.57 20.70 38.83
C CYS A 361 6.87 20.14 39.44
N LEU A 362 7.22 18.87 39.19
CA LEU A 362 8.49 18.27 39.62
C LEU A 362 9.68 18.86 38.87
N GLY A 363 9.55 19.14 37.58
CA GLY A 363 10.58 19.82 36.78
C GLY A 363 10.79 21.29 37.21
N LEU A 364 9.71 22.00 37.53
CA LEU A 364 9.76 23.35 38.11
C LEU A 364 10.34 23.35 39.54
N CYS A 365 10.01 22.34 40.36
CA CYS A 365 10.59 22.18 41.70
C CYS A 365 12.07 21.81 41.65
N LEU A 366 12.53 20.99 40.69
CA LEU A 366 13.95 20.70 40.51
C LEU A 366 14.74 21.93 40.07
N HIS A 367 14.15 22.79 39.23
CA HIS A 367 14.78 24.05 38.84
C HIS A 367 14.89 25.04 40.01
N LEU A 368 13.90 25.08 40.91
CA LEU A 368 13.95 25.91 42.12
C LEU A 368 14.89 25.38 43.22
N TYR A 369 15.27 24.10 43.17
CA TYR A 369 16.18 23.49 44.15
C TYR A 369 17.66 23.54 43.72
N LEU A 370 17.95 23.98 42.49
CA LEU A 370 19.31 24.14 41.96
C LEU A 370 19.80 25.60 41.93
N ASP A 371 18.97 26.55 42.38
CA ASP A 371 19.29 27.99 42.50
C ASP A 371 19.39 28.46 43.99
N LEU A 372 19.62 27.53 44.91
CA LEU A 372 19.98 27.74 46.33
C LEU A 372 21.27 26.98 46.64
#